data_AF-A0A2N0MY10-F1
#
_entry.id   AF-A0A2N0MY10-F1
#
_cell.length_a   1.000
_cell.length_b   1.000
_cell.length_c   1.000
_cell.angle_alpha   90.00
_cell.angle_beta   90.00
_cell.angle_gamma   90.00
#
_symmetry.space_group_name_H-M   'P 1'
#
loop_
_entity.id
_entity.type
_entity.pdbx_description
1 polymer ?
#
loop_
_entity_poly.entity_id
_entity_poly.type
_entity_poly.pdbx_seq_one_letter_code
_entity_poly.pdbx_strand_id
1 'polypeptide(L)'
;MKSHSLLVIAACLLAGCSSIDKPVGASVYRPLNASGITGEASYTTSILPPLERSRRQDTFVKIHDFCGGKYDITGESNDGHDVHLAFLCTNKVGYQ
;
A
#
# COMPACT_ATOMS: atom_id res chain seq x y z
N MET A 1 -21.49 48.21 7.21
CA MET A 1 -22.55 47.30 7.71
C MET A 1 -22.11 45.87 7.47
N LYS A 2 -22.43 44.99 8.42
CA LYS A 2 -21.81 43.70 8.74
C LYS A 2 -22.77 42.57 8.35
N SER A 3 -22.28 41.49 7.74
CA SER A 3 -22.96 40.17 7.63
C SER A 3 -21.88 39.12 7.35
N HIS A 4 -21.39 38.40 8.36
CA HIS A 4 -21.75 37.02 8.74
C HIS A 4 -21.31 35.99 7.67
N SER A 5 -20.21 35.26 7.82
CA SER A 5 -19.87 34.14 8.73
C SER A 5 -19.97 32.79 8.00
N LEU A 6 -19.03 31.89 8.32
CA LEU A 6 -19.00 30.43 8.11
C LEU A 6 -18.38 29.95 6.77
N LEU A 7 -17.11 29.51 6.76
CA LEU A 7 -16.65 28.16 7.15
C LEU A 7 -16.95 27.14 6.04
N VAL A 8 -16.05 27.05 5.05
CA VAL A 8 -16.01 25.92 4.10
C VAL A 8 -14.89 24.99 4.57
N ILE A 9 -15.29 24.04 5.41
CA ILE A 9 -14.45 22.90 5.82
C ILE A 9 -14.31 21.96 4.62
N ALA A 10 -13.07 21.61 4.33
CA ALA A 10 -12.55 20.38 3.73
C ALA A 10 -13.47 19.58 2.80
N ALA A 11 -13.13 19.57 1.52
CA ALA A 11 -13.24 18.38 0.68
C ALA A 11 -11.83 17.95 0.26
N CYS A 12 -11.10 17.39 1.23
CA CYS A 12 -9.95 16.53 0.96
C CYS A 12 -10.46 15.24 0.29
N LEU A 13 -10.67 15.26 -1.02
CA LEU A 13 -10.75 14.05 -1.81
C LEU A 13 -9.94 14.30 -3.08
N LEU A 14 -8.62 14.19 -2.92
CA LEU A 14 -7.73 13.76 -3.98
C LEU A 14 -8.27 12.42 -4.49
N ALA A 15 -9.22 12.46 -5.43
CA ALA A 15 -9.49 11.36 -6.33
C ALA A 15 -8.29 11.24 -7.27
N GLY A 16 -7.15 10.81 -6.71
CA GLY A 16 -6.08 10.21 -7.47
C GLY A 16 -6.62 8.90 -8.00
N CYS A 17 -7.24 8.96 -9.18
CA CYS A 17 -7.50 7.80 -10.02
C CYS A 17 -6.16 7.27 -10.56
N SER A 18 -5.28 6.86 -9.67
CA SER A 18 -4.04 6.16 -10.02
C SER A 18 -4.39 4.69 -10.14
N SER A 19 -4.78 4.26 -11.34
CA SER A 19 -4.79 2.88 -11.85
C SER A 19 -4.42 1.83 -10.78
N ILE A 20 -5.38 1.42 -9.94
CA ILE A 20 -5.17 0.40 -8.91
C ILE A 20 -5.56 -0.93 -9.54
N ASP A 21 -4.59 -1.66 -10.07
CA ASP A 21 -4.89 -2.89 -10.81
C ASP A 21 -5.42 -4.01 -9.91
N LYS A 22 -5.01 -4.14 -8.64
CA LYS A 22 -5.64 -5.06 -7.68
C LYS A 22 -5.57 -4.56 -6.23
N PRO A 23 -6.63 -4.71 -5.42
CA PRO A 23 -6.56 -4.50 -3.98
C PRO A 23 -5.69 -5.60 -3.33
N VAL A 24 -4.83 -5.19 -2.40
CA VAL A 24 -4.05 -6.11 -1.56
C VAL A 24 -5.01 -6.74 -0.54
N GLY A 25 -5.55 -7.91 -0.89
CA GLY A 25 -6.39 -8.76 -0.01
C GLY A 25 -7.85 -8.33 0.12
N ALA A 26 -8.76 -9.31 0.04
CA ALA A 26 -10.16 -9.15 0.40
C ALA A 26 -10.32 -9.38 1.92
N SER A 27 -10.36 -8.32 2.73
CA SER A 27 -10.77 -8.50 4.14
C SER A 27 -11.27 -7.20 4.76
N VAL A 28 -12.59 -7.17 5.00
CA VAL A 28 -13.34 -6.13 5.71
C VAL A 28 -13.16 -6.27 7.25
N TYR A 29 -12.40 -7.25 7.73
CA TYR A 29 -12.17 -7.47 9.16
C TYR A 29 -10.70 -7.88 9.42
N ARG A 30 -9.87 -6.92 9.86
CA ARG A 30 -8.45 -7.17 10.17
C ARG A 30 -8.22 -7.09 11.68
N PRO A 31 -7.73 -8.16 12.34
CA PRO A 31 -7.30 -8.07 13.73
C PRO A 31 -6.11 -7.10 13.84
N LEU A 32 -6.10 -6.30 14.91
CA LEU A 32 -5.10 -5.25 15.17
C LEU A 32 -3.65 -5.78 15.24
N ASN A 33 -3.46 -7.08 15.41
CA ASN A 33 -2.17 -7.78 15.39
C ASN A 33 -2.08 -8.66 14.14
N ALA A 34 -1.78 -8.05 12.99
CA ALA A 34 -1.63 -8.71 11.69
C ALA A 34 -0.30 -9.50 11.54
N SER A 35 0.45 -9.73 12.62
CA SER A 35 1.68 -10.50 12.55
C SER A 35 1.38 -11.95 12.19
N GLY A 36 2.17 -12.49 11.27
CA GLY A 36 1.94 -13.83 10.72
C GLY A 36 0.98 -13.86 9.53
N ILE A 37 0.41 -12.71 9.11
CA ILE A 37 -0.40 -12.63 7.90
C ILE A 37 0.53 -12.60 6.69
N THR A 38 0.39 -13.58 5.81
CA THR A 38 1.00 -13.58 4.48
C THR A 38 0.07 -12.89 3.49
N GLY A 39 0.65 -12.16 2.54
CA GLY A 39 -0.09 -11.55 1.45
C GLY A 39 0.73 -11.46 0.19
N GLU A 40 0.06 -11.09 -0.89
CA GLU A 40 0.67 -10.88 -2.20
C GLU A 40 0.32 -9.48 -2.71
N ALA A 41 1.27 -8.84 -3.35
CA ALA A 41 1.10 -7.57 -4.03
C ALA A 41 1.84 -7.60 -5.36
N SER A 42 1.37 -6.86 -6.35
CA SER A 42 2.05 -6.77 -7.63
C SER A 42 2.10 -5.34 -8.15
N TYR A 43 3.08 -5.07 -9.00
CA TYR A 43 3.14 -3.83 -9.77
C TYR A 43 3.63 -4.08 -11.19
N THR A 44 3.08 -3.29 -12.11
CA THR A 44 3.44 -3.34 -13.53
C THR A 44 4.86 -2.83 -13.76
N THR A 45 5.65 -3.61 -14.50
CA THR A 45 6.98 -3.22 -14.98
C THR A 45 6.86 -2.03 -15.93
N SER A 46 7.93 -1.25 -16.06
CA SER A 46 7.93 -0.08 -16.94
C SER A 46 9.29 0.12 -17.56
N ILE A 47 9.32 0.29 -18.89
CA ILE A 47 10.54 0.64 -19.63
C ILE A 47 11.15 1.99 -19.21
N LEU A 48 10.38 2.82 -18.51
CA LEU A 48 10.86 4.08 -17.90
C LEU A 48 11.30 3.82 -16.45
N PRO A 49 12.61 3.88 -16.13
CA PRO A 49 13.12 3.58 -14.79
C PRO A 49 12.52 4.41 -13.65
N PRO A 50 12.25 5.73 -13.83
CA PRO A 50 11.61 6.53 -12.77
C PRO A 50 10.20 6.06 -12.43
N LEU A 51 9.44 5.63 -13.45
CA LEU A 51 8.07 5.17 -13.27
C LEU A 51 8.04 3.80 -12.57
N GLU A 52 8.95 2.90 -12.94
CA GLU A 52 9.09 1.60 -12.27
C GLU A 52 9.46 1.78 -10.79
N ARG A 53 10.40 2.68 -10.49
CA ARG A 53 10.77 3.00 -9.11
C ARG A 53 9.60 3.55 -8.30
N SER A 54 8.80 4.45 -8.87
CA SER A 54 7.60 4.97 -8.21
C SER A 54 6.60 3.85 -7.90
N ARG A 55 6.31 2.98 -8.87
CA ARG A 55 5.38 1.87 -8.68
C ARG A 55 5.84 0.89 -7.62
N ARG A 56 7.13 0.55 -7.62
CA ARG A 56 7.72 -0.30 -6.58
C ARG A 56 7.59 0.33 -5.19
N GLN A 57 7.87 1.62 -5.08
CA GLN A 57 7.75 2.35 -3.82
C GLN A 57 6.29 2.41 -3.34
N ASP A 58 5.35 2.71 -4.22
CA ASP A 58 3.91 2.73 -3.90
C ASP A 58 3.42 1.36 -3.41
N THR A 59 3.90 0.28 -4.02
CA THR A 59 3.59 -1.08 -3.58
C THR A 59 4.14 -1.37 -2.18
N PHE A 60 5.38 -0.99 -1.89
CA PHE A 60 5.94 -1.14 -0.55
C PHE A 60 5.21 -0.32 0.51
N VAL A 61 4.70 0.87 0.18
CA VAL A 61 3.86 1.67 1.07
C VAL A 61 2.53 0.95 1.34
N LYS A 62 1.89 0.39 0.31
CA LYS A 62 0.65 -0.39 0.48
C LYS A 62 0.87 -1.62 1.37
N ILE A 63 1.98 -2.34 1.19
CA ILE A 63 2.32 -3.49 2.05
C ILE A 63 2.55 -3.03 3.49
N HIS A 64 3.30 -1.93 3.68
CA HIS A 64 3.53 -1.33 5.00
C HIS A 64 2.20 -1.01 5.71
N ASP A 65 1.29 -0.33 5.03
CA ASP A 65 0.00 0.08 5.58
C ASP A 65 -0.93 -1.12 5.82
N PHE A 66 -0.86 -2.12 4.94
CA PHE A 66 -1.53 -3.39 5.11
C PHE A 66 -1.05 -4.15 6.35
N CYS A 67 0.27 -4.21 6.57
CA CYS A 67 0.84 -4.85 7.75
C CYS A 67 0.77 -3.98 9.02
N GLY A 68 0.35 -2.71 8.89
CA GLY A 68 0.34 -1.76 10.00
C GLY A 68 1.74 -1.39 10.50
N GLY A 69 2.75 -1.49 9.63
CA GLY A 69 4.14 -1.21 9.97
C GLY A 69 5.11 -2.19 9.32
N LYS A 70 5.57 -3.18 10.09
CA LYS A 70 6.68 -4.05 9.67
C LYS A 70 6.20 -5.25 8.85
N TYR A 71 7.04 -5.62 7.88
CA TYR A 71 6.85 -6.78 7.03
C TYR A 71 8.20 -7.26 6.50
N ASP A 72 8.25 -8.53 6.09
CA ASP A 72 9.34 -9.11 5.33
C ASP A 72 8.84 -9.49 3.93
N ILE A 73 9.69 -9.32 2.92
CA ILE A 73 9.44 -9.85 1.59
C ILE A 73 9.96 -11.28 1.55
N THR A 74 9.07 -12.23 1.31
CA THR A 74 9.38 -13.67 1.31
C THR A 74 9.57 -14.23 -0.10
N GLY A 75 9.15 -13.51 -1.12
CA GLY A 75 9.36 -13.87 -2.52
C GLY A 75 9.18 -12.69 -3.46
N GLU A 76 9.97 -12.67 -4.53
CA GLU A 76 9.84 -11.73 -5.64
C GLU A 76 9.95 -12.54 -6.94
N SER A 77 8.98 -12.39 -7.82
CA SER A 77 8.99 -13.02 -9.16
C SER A 77 8.54 -12.01 -10.20
N ASN A 78 9.10 -12.09 -11.41
CA ASN A 78 8.79 -11.21 -12.52
C ASN A 78 8.38 -12.06 -13.71
N ASP A 79 7.19 -11.83 -14.26
CA ASP A 79 6.64 -12.55 -15.41
C ASP A 79 6.83 -11.81 -16.75
N GLY A 80 7.57 -10.70 -16.74
CA GLY A 80 7.83 -9.83 -17.88
C GLY A 80 6.92 -8.61 -17.94
N HIS A 81 5.74 -8.66 -17.32
CA HIS A 81 4.76 -7.57 -17.30
C HIS A 81 4.53 -7.02 -15.89
N ASP A 82 4.51 -7.90 -14.90
CA ASP A 82 4.30 -7.59 -13.50
C ASP A 82 5.43 -8.18 -12.64
N VAL A 83 5.78 -7.44 -11.60
CA VAL A 83 6.55 -7.95 -10.48
C VAL A 83 5.58 -8.32 -9.38
N HIS A 84 5.59 -9.59 -8.99
CA HIS A 84 4.81 -10.14 -7.89
C HIS A 84 5.68 -10.26 -6.65
N LEU A 85 5.18 -9.75 -5.54
CA LEU A 85 5.81 -9.75 -4.23
C LEU A 85 4.96 -10.56 -3.26
N ALA A 86 5.53 -11.62 -2.71
CA ALA A 86 5.00 -12.29 -1.54
C ALA A 86 5.59 -11.63 -0.28
N PHE A 87 4.74 -11.34 0.69
CA PHE A 87 5.16 -10.69 1.94
C PHE A 87 4.55 -11.36 3.16
N LEU A 88 5.23 -11.22 4.28
CA LEU A 88 4.79 -11.64 5.60
C LEU A 88 4.76 -10.42 6.52
N CYS A 89 3.60 -10.09 7.06
CA CYS A 89 3.50 -9.06 8.09
C CYS A 89 4.18 -9.54 9.37
N THR A 90 5.08 -8.73 9.90
CA THR A 90 5.84 -9.06 11.12
C THR A 90 5.47 -8.09 12.23
N ASN A 91 5.32 -8.58 13.45
CA ASN A 91 5.19 -7.69 14.60
C ASN A 91 6.52 -6.98 14.87
N LYS A 92 6.44 -5.80 15.48
CA LYS A 92 7.59 -5.24 16.21
C LYS A 92 7.85 -6.07 17.48
N VAL A 93 8.18 -7.35 17.35
CA VAL A 93 8.87 -8.05 18.44
C VAL A 93 10.34 -7.82 18.17
N GLY A 94 10.85 -6.68 18.66
CA GLY A 94 12.25 -6.67 19.03
C GLY A 94 12.42 -7.85 19.99
N TYR A 95 13.31 -8.78 19.63
CA TYR A 95 13.84 -9.73 20.60
C TYR A 95 14.25 -8.91 21.84
N GLN A 96 13.55 -9.12 22.96
CA GLN A 96 14.11 -8.85 24.28
C GLN A 96 15.11 -9.94 24.61
#